data_AF-A0A957J9T9-F1
#
_entry.id   AF-A0A957J9T9-F1
#
_cell.length_a   1.000
_cell.length_b   1.000
_cell.length_c   1.000
_cell.angle_alpha   90.00
_cell.angle_beta   90.00
_cell.angle_gamma   90.00
#
_symmetry.space_group_name_H-M   'P 1'
#
loop_
_entity.id
_entity.type
_entity.pdbx_description
1 polymer ?
#
loop_
_entity_poly.entity_id
_entity_poly.type
_entity_poly.pdbx_seq_one_letter_code
_entity_poly.pdbx_strand_id
1 'polypeptide(L)'
;MKILNVSSAAELAEVMACVGLAQNLAAIRALATSGIQAGHMKMHARQVAMAAGAIDGQIDRIATQLYQEQNIRVERAKEILSMSN
;
A
#
# COMPACT_ATOMS: atom_id res chain seq x y z
N MET A 1 -4.74 -27.05 -22.61
CA MET A 1 -4.87 -26.84 -24.07
C MET A 1 -6.26 -26.35 -24.49
N LYS A 2 -7.37 -27.03 -24.20
CA LYS A 2 -8.71 -26.66 -24.74
C LYS A 2 -9.19 -25.21 -24.50
N ILE A 3 -8.88 -24.61 -23.35
CA ILE A 3 -9.26 -23.20 -23.06
C ILE A 3 -8.35 -22.22 -23.82
N LEU A 4 -7.04 -22.48 -23.84
CA LEU A 4 -6.06 -21.63 -24.54
C LEU A 4 -6.04 -21.86 -26.05
N ASN A 5 -6.65 -22.96 -26.52
CA ASN A 5 -6.71 -23.40 -27.91
C ASN A 5 -5.36 -23.39 -28.65
N VAL A 6 -4.29 -23.82 -27.96
CA VAL A 6 -2.96 -23.97 -28.57
C VAL A 6 -2.72 -25.42 -28.97
N SER A 7 -2.02 -25.60 -30.08
CA SER A 7 -1.84 -26.88 -30.78
C SER A 7 -0.44 -27.48 -30.59
N SER A 8 0.52 -26.70 -30.08
CA SER A 8 1.90 -27.15 -29.87
C SER A 8 2.49 -26.69 -28.54
N ALA A 9 3.55 -27.37 -28.11
CA ALA A 9 4.33 -26.98 -26.94
C ALA A 9 5.04 -25.62 -27.15
N ALA A 10 5.43 -25.31 -28.39
CA ALA A 10 6.03 -24.02 -28.74
C ALA A 10 5.04 -22.87 -28.55
N GLU A 11 3.81 -23.01 -29.06
CA GLU A 11 2.75 -22.01 -28.85
C GLU A 11 2.43 -21.79 -27.36
N LEU A 12 2.41 -22.87 -26.57
CA LEU A 12 2.23 -22.75 -25.13
C LEU A 12 3.40 -21.99 -24.47
N ALA A 13 4.64 -22.26 -24.87
CA ALA A 13 5.81 -21.59 -24.34
C ALA A 13 5.80 -20.08 -24.64
N GLU A 14 5.37 -19.69 -25.84
CA GLU A 14 5.19 -18.28 -26.23
C GLU A 14 4.13 -17.59 -25.37
N VAL A 15 2.96 -18.22 -25.18
CA VAL A 15 1.91 -17.69 -24.30
C VAL A 15 2.43 -17.51 -22.87
N MET A 16 3.17 -18.49 -22.34
CA MET A 16 3.75 -18.40 -21.00
C MET A 16 4.78 -17.27 -20.88
N ALA A 17 5.64 -17.08 -21.89
CA ALA A 17 6.60 -15.98 -21.91
C ALA A 17 5.90 -14.61 -21.91
N CYS A 18 4.86 -14.45 -22.72
CA CYS A 18 4.03 -13.24 -22.76
C CYS A 18 3.34 -12.97 -21.42
N VAL A 19 2.78 -14.00 -20.77
CA VAL A 19 2.17 -13.89 -19.44
C VAL A 19 3.21 -13.47 -18.40
N GLY A 20 4.41 -14.06 -18.42
CA GLY A 20 5.50 -13.69 -17.53
C GLY A 20 5.92 -12.22 -17.69
N LEU A 21 6.02 -11.73 -18.92
CA LEU A 21 6.31 -10.32 -19.21
C LEU A 21 5.18 -9.40 -18.73
N ALA A 22 3.92 -9.75 -18.99
CA ALA A 22 2.77 -8.98 -18.52
C ALA A 22 2.73 -8.91 -16.98
N GLN A 23 3.02 -10.01 -16.30
CA GLN A 23 3.10 -10.07 -14.84
C GLN A 23 4.25 -9.21 -14.29
N ASN A 24 5.43 -9.27 -14.91
CA ASN A 24 6.57 -8.43 -14.53
C ASN A 24 6.23 -6.94 -14.69
N LEU A 25 5.66 -6.55 -15.83
CA LEU A 25 5.25 -5.17 -16.08
C LEU A 25 4.21 -4.69 -15.06
N ALA A 26 3.21 -5.52 -14.76
CA ALA A 26 2.19 -5.20 -13.76
C ALA A 26 2.80 -5.00 -12.36
N ALA A 27 3.76 -5.86 -11.97
CA ALA A 27 4.46 -5.75 -10.69
C ALA A 27 5.31 -4.48 -10.59
N ILE A 28 6.11 -4.17 -11.62
CA ILE A 28 6.90 -2.94 -11.66
C ILE A 28 5.98 -1.72 -11.63
N ARG A 29 4.90 -1.73 -12.40
CA ARG A 29 3.92 -0.63 -12.42
C ARG A 29 3.28 -0.45 -11.05
N ALA A 30 2.88 -1.53 -10.38
CA ALA A 30 2.34 -1.48 -9.03
C ALA A 30 3.33 -0.79 -8.07
N LEU A 31 4.59 -1.23 -8.06
CA LEU A 31 5.65 -0.66 -7.22
C LEU A 31 5.98 0.81 -7.56
N ALA A 32 5.93 1.19 -8.83
CA ALA A 32 6.22 2.53 -9.30
C ALA A 32 5.05 3.52 -9.14
N THR A 33 3.83 3.03 -8.90
CA THR A 33 2.66 3.90 -8.71
C THR A 33 2.55 4.43 -7.29
N SER A 34 2.17 5.71 -7.19
CA SER A 34 1.95 6.38 -5.92
C SER A 34 0.78 5.80 -5.12
N GLY A 35 -0.17 5.11 -5.75
CA GLY A 35 -1.35 4.56 -5.09
C GLY A 35 -1.04 3.55 -3.98
N ILE A 36 -0.10 2.63 -4.24
CA ILE A 36 0.33 1.64 -3.23
C ILE A 36 1.07 2.32 -2.09
N GLN A 37 1.97 3.25 -2.41
CA GLN A 37 2.72 4.00 -1.41
C GLN A 37 1.81 4.88 -0.56
N ALA A 38 0.83 5.57 -1.16
CA ALA A 38 -0.15 6.37 -0.44
C ALA A 38 -1.02 5.52 0.49
N GLY A 39 -1.46 4.33 0.03
CA GLY A 39 -2.17 3.36 0.86
C GLY A 39 -1.34 2.88 2.05
N HIS A 40 -0.09 2.50 1.80
CA HIS A 40 0.86 2.09 2.83
C HIS A 40 1.09 3.20 3.86
N MET A 41 1.27 4.45 3.42
CA MET A 41 1.52 5.57 4.32
C MET A 41 0.30 5.96 5.15
N LYS A 42 -0.91 5.82 4.60
CA LYS A 42 -2.15 5.97 5.38
C LYS A 42 -2.25 4.92 6.49
N MET A 43 -1.93 3.66 6.19
CA MET A 43 -1.92 2.58 7.18
C MET A 43 -0.83 2.81 8.24
N HIS A 44 0.37 3.22 7.81
CA HIS A 44 1.48 3.53 8.71
C HIS A 44 1.14 4.66 9.68
N ALA A 45 0.51 5.75 9.21
CA ALA A 45 0.07 6.84 10.08
C ALA A 45 -0.94 6.38 11.15
N ARG A 46 -1.86 5.46 10.80
CA ARG A 46 -2.77 4.83 11.78
C ARG A 46 -2.01 4.01 12.82
N GLN A 47 -1.05 3.20 12.39
CA GLN A 47 -0.22 2.40 13.30
C GLN A 47 0.57 3.29 14.28
N VAL A 48 1.11 4.41 13.80
CA VAL A 48 1.81 5.39 14.65
C VAL A 48 0.86 6.06 15.65
N ALA A 49 -0.36 6.42 15.22
CA ALA A 49 -1.38 6.95 16.14
C ALA A 49 -1.74 5.93 17.24
N MET A 50 -1.93 4.66 16.88
CA MET A 50 -2.19 3.58 17.83
C MET A 50 -1.01 3.37 18.80
N ALA A 51 0.22 3.39 18.30
CA ALA A 51 1.43 3.25 19.14
C ALA A 51 1.61 4.42 20.12
N ALA A 52 1.06 5.60 19.81
CA ALA A 52 1.01 6.74 20.72
C ALA A 52 -0.10 6.63 21.80
N GLY A 53 -0.97 5.62 21.71
CA GLY A 53 -2.06 5.38 22.66
C GLY A 53 -3.42 5.94 22.23
N ALA A 54 -3.60 6.31 20.97
CA ALA A 54 -4.90 6.76 20.47
C ALA A 54 -5.95 5.62 20.48
N ILE A 55 -7.16 5.93 20.94
CA ILE A 55 -8.31 5.00 20.92
C ILE A 55 -9.13 5.18 19.63
N ASP A 56 -10.04 4.24 19.31
CA ASP A 56 -10.75 4.13 18.03
C ASP A 56 -11.36 5.44 17.50
N GLY A 57 -11.87 6.32 18.37
CA GLY A 57 -12.41 7.63 17.97
C GLY A 57 -11.36 8.70 17.60
N GLN A 58 -10.10 8.49 17.94
CA GLN A 58 -8.99 9.45 17.77
C GLN A 58 -8.01 9.04 16.66
N ILE A 59 -7.91 7.74 16.36
CA ILE A 59 -6.91 7.19 15.42
C ILE A 59 -6.98 7.89 14.07
N ASP A 60 -8.18 8.00 13.48
CA ASP A 60 -8.34 8.52 12.12
C ASP A 60 -8.03 10.02 12.05
N ARG A 61 -8.38 10.76 13.09
CA ARG A 61 -8.08 12.19 13.21
C ARG A 61 -6.58 12.43 13.31
N ILE A 62 -5.91 11.73 14.23
CA ILE A 62 -4.48 11.86 14.47
C ILE A 62 -3.70 11.39 13.23
N ALA A 63 -4.05 10.24 12.66
CA ALA A 63 -3.41 9.72 11.44
C ALA A 63 -3.54 10.69 10.25
N THR A 64 -4.70 11.32 10.08
CA THR A 64 -4.91 12.34 9.04
C THR A 64 -4.02 13.55 9.27
N GLN A 65 -3.93 14.03 10.52
CA GLN A 65 -3.08 15.16 10.85
C GLN A 65 -1.58 14.86 10.66
N LEU A 66 -1.11 13.69 11.11
CA LEU A 66 0.28 13.25 10.89
C LEU A 66 0.64 13.19 9.40
N TYR A 67 -0.31 12.73 8.57
CA TYR A 67 -0.13 12.65 7.12
C TYR A 67 -0.08 14.05 6.48
N GLN A 68 -0.97 14.96 6.89
CA GLN A 68 -0.99 16.35 6.40
C GLN A 68 0.26 17.13 6.79
N GLU A 69 0.77 16.92 8.00
CA GLU A 69 2.00 17.54 8.50
C GLU A 69 3.28 16.91 7.96
N GLN A 70 3.17 15.81 7.19
CA GLN A 70 4.31 14.97 6.76
C GLN A 70 5.25 14.56 7.91
N ASN A 71 4.71 14.41 9.12
CA ASN A 71 5.46 14.10 10.34
C ASN A 71 4.87 12.87 11.03
N ILE A 72 5.08 11.71 10.42
CA ILE A 72 4.57 10.42 10.91
C ILE A 72 5.53 9.85 11.96
N ARG A 73 5.57 10.48 13.14
CA ARG A 73 6.39 10.05 14.29
C ARG A 73 5.53 9.86 15.53
N VAL A 74 5.93 8.93 16.39
CA VAL A 74 5.18 8.59 17.63
C VAL A 74 5.17 9.78 18.59
N GLU A 75 6.27 10.53 18.68
CA GLU A 75 6.39 11.75 19.48
C GLU A 75 5.37 12.79 19.04
N ARG A 76 5.27 13.03 17.72
CA ARG A 76 4.29 13.96 17.17
C ARG A 76 2.85 13.50 17.42
N ALA A 77 2.60 12.20 17.28
CA ALA A 77 1.29 11.63 17.57
C ALA A 77 0.90 11.82 19.05
N LYS A 78 1.84 11.70 19.99
CA LYS A 78 1.63 11.99 21.41
C LYS A 78 1.35 13.48 21.66
N GLU A 79 2.04 14.38 20.99
CA GLU A 79 1.76 15.83 21.06
C GLU A 79 0.33 16.13 20.62
N ILE A 80 -0.10 15.62 19.46
CA ILE A 80 -1.47 15.81 18.95
C ILE A 80 -2.49 15.23 19.94
N LEU A 81 -2.22 14.03 20.48
CA LEU A 81 -3.08 13.40 21.47
C LEU A 81 -3.22 14.25 22.74
N SER A 82 -2.11 14.83 23.23
CA SER A 82 -2.12 15.69 24.43
C SER A 82 -2.86 17.02 24.24
N MET A 83 -2.89 17.56 23.02
CA MET A 83 -3.66 18.76 22.65
C MET A 83 -5.16 18.49 22.47
N SER A 84 -5.56 17.22 22.50
CA SER A 84 -6.95 16.78 22.32
C SER A 84 -7.71 16.58 23.64
N ASN A 85 -7.01 16.68 24.77
CA ASN A 85 -7.53 16.55 26.13
C ASN A 85 -7.71 17.91 26.80
#